data_AF-A0A923N294-F1
#
_entry.id   AF-A0A923N294-F1
#
_cell.length_a   1.000
_cell.length_b   1.000
_cell.length_c   1.000
_cell.angle_alpha   90.00
_cell.angle_beta   90.00
_cell.angle_gamma   90.00
#
_symmetry.space_group_name_H-M   'P 1'
#
loop_
_entity.id
_entity.type
_entity.pdbx_description
1 polymer ?
#
loop_
_entity_poly.entity_id
_entity_poly.type
_entity_poly.pdbx_seq_one_letter_code
_entity_poly.pdbx_strand_id
1 'polypeptide(L)'
;MIDKIRFSKKNLSEPEILKIVALSRLQSYNADGLTHYNNQRTKNFNGGMFIKIDTDKSLKIEGSLHKYNTYLRCKELNNYDRFTMSQAKETVIKLINNTGIDPSNIMVNYYEVGINLITEIEPKELLKSVYSIGDLDKEKVFYIDHKFKNQSQMITESHKDFRIVSKIYDKIHEMRDNRKTPPPNLKIIRIETIHKRVEKTLLLDFFKDEKLYKIQRIFFDNWDKLNFFVEIVAPKNTSVSKIELSKILYKRNRSEVLKEIREQYKNKTMSVKVYYTLKRFIENWENEKLSFKPTKSLIFSQWEKMYNTEKQRYTEINLTS
;
A
#
# COMPACT_ATOMS: atom_id res chain seq x y z
N MET A 1 -7.91 4.02 6.08
CA MET A 1 -8.21 2.57 6.05
C MET A 1 -9.20 2.32 4.91
N ILE A 2 -10.03 1.26 4.87
CA ILE A 2 -10.58 0.66 3.61
C ILE A 2 -10.77 1.68 2.48
N ASP A 3 -9.73 1.86 1.65
CA ASP A 3 -9.71 2.95 0.68
C ASP A 3 -10.41 2.48 -0.58
N LYS A 4 -9.82 1.51 -1.28
CA LYS A 4 -10.42 0.91 -2.46
C LYS A 4 -11.13 -0.37 -2.10
N ILE A 5 -12.28 -0.59 -2.70
CA ILE A 5 -13.02 -1.85 -2.59
C ILE A 5 -13.56 -2.27 -3.96
N ARG A 6 -13.69 -3.58 -4.17
CA ARG A 6 -14.47 -4.16 -5.26
C ARG A 6 -15.35 -5.26 -4.71
N PHE A 7 -16.61 -5.22 -5.11
CA PHE A 7 -17.57 -6.27 -4.81
C PHE A 7 -18.46 -6.57 -6.02
N SER A 8 -19.06 -7.76 -6.01
CA SER A 8 -19.90 -8.24 -7.10
C SER A 8 -21.08 -9.07 -6.61
N LYS A 9 -22.17 -9.03 -7.38
CA LYS A 9 -23.35 -9.89 -7.23
C LYS A 9 -23.61 -10.57 -8.57
N LYS A 10 -24.04 -11.83 -8.58
CA LYS A 10 -24.47 -12.52 -9.80
C LYS A 10 -25.99 -12.68 -9.79
N ASN A 11 -26.56 -12.96 -10.95
CA ASN A 11 -27.97 -13.30 -11.12
C ASN A 11 -28.92 -12.20 -10.60
N LEU A 12 -28.66 -10.94 -10.97
CA LEU A 12 -29.61 -9.87 -10.66
C LEU A 12 -30.96 -10.13 -11.34
N SER A 13 -32.04 -9.84 -10.62
CA SER A 13 -33.40 -9.81 -11.17
C SER A 13 -33.63 -8.53 -11.99
N GLU A 14 -34.56 -8.55 -12.94
CA GLU A 14 -34.91 -7.36 -13.74
C GLU A 14 -35.32 -6.15 -12.88
N PRO A 15 -36.15 -6.30 -11.81
CA PRO A 15 -36.47 -5.18 -10.94
C PRO A 15 -35.24 -4.58 -10.23
N GLU A 16 -34.29 -5.42 -9.81
CA GLU A 16 -33.04 -4.95 -9.22
C GLU A 16 -32.20 -4.16 -10.24
N ILE A 17 -32.08 -4.66 -11.48
CA ILE A 17 -31.36 -3.98 -12.55
C ILE A 17 -31.97 -2.59 -12.80
N LEU A 18 -33.29 -2.51 -13.02
CA LEU A 18 -33.98 -1.25 -13.28
C LEU A 18 -33.79 -0.24 -12.14
N LYS A 19 -33.89 -0.70 -10.88
CA LYS A 19 -33.67 0.14 -9.71
C LYS A 19 -32.24 0.69 -9.65
N ILE A 20 -31.23 -0.17 -9.86
CA ILE A 20 -29.82 0.24 -9.85
C ILE A 20 -29.53 1.22 -10.99
N VAL A 21 -30.03 0.94 -12.20
CA VAL A 21 -29.86 1.79 -13.38
C VAL A 21 -30.42 3.18 -13.12
N ALA A 22 -31.64 3.28 -12.60
CA ALA A 22 -32.29 4.55 -12.31
C ALA A 22 -31.54 5.36 -11.24
N LEU A 23 -31.27 4.76 -10.07
CA LEU A 23 -30.66 5.47 -8.94
C LEU A 23 -29.18 5.82 -9.18
N SER A 24 -28.44 4.92 -9.84
CA SER A 24 -27.02 5.13 -10.15
C SER A 24 -26.79 5.90 -11.46
N ARG A 25 -27.86 6.26 -12.18
CA ARG A 25 -27.84 6.94 -13.48
C ARG A 25 -26.92 6.24 -14.49
N LEU A 26 -27.06 4.90 -14.60
CA LEU A 26 -26.24 4.11 -15.50
C LEU A 26 -26.63 4.38 -16.96
N GLN A 27 -25.64 4.42 -17.84
CA GLN A 27 -25.86 4.51 -19.28
C GLN A 27 -26.02 3.11 -19.86
N SER A 28 -26.95 2.96 -20.79
CA SER A 28 -27.17 1.73 -21.54
C SER A 28 -26.25 1.65 -22.75
N TYR A 29 -25.74 0.45 -23.01
CA TYR A 29 -24.89 0.13 -24.15
C TYR A 29 -25.33 -1.21 -24.72
N ASN A 30 -25.32 -1.32 -26.05
CA ASN A 30 -25.61 -2.57 -26.75
C ASN A 30 -24.31 -3.16 -27.28
N ALA A 31 -24.08 -4.44 -27.01
CA ALA A 31 -23.02 -5.24 -27.59
C ALA A 31 -23.66 -6.53 -28.11
N ASP A 32 -23.61 -6.77 -29.43
CA ASP A 32 -24.13 -7.98 -30.06
C ASP A 32 -25.59 -8.32 -29.72
N GLY A 33 -26.45 -7.30 -29.61
CA GLY A 33 -27.87 -7.45 -29.27
C GLY A 33 -28.16 -7.63 -27.77
N LEU A 34 -27.13 -7.67 -26.93
CA LEU A 34 -27.27 -7.73 -25.48
C LEU A 34 -27.00 -6.36 -24.84
N THR A 35 -27.92 -5.94 -23.98
CA THR A 35 -27.81 -4.68 -23.24
C THR A 35 -26.96 -4.86 -21.99
N HIS A 36 -26.03 -3.95 -21.77
CA HIS A 36 -25.29 -3.82 -20.52
C HIS A 36 -25.29 -2.36 -20.05
N TYR A 37 -25.08 -2.14 -18.76
CA TYR A 37 -25.19 -0.82 -18.14
C TYR A 37 -23.92 -0.45 -17.41
N ASN A 38 -23.43 0.77 -17.54
CA ASN A 38 -22.33 1.25 -16.71
C ASN A 38 -22.29 2.79 -16.57
N ASN A 39 -21.47 3.28 -15.64
CA ASN A 39 -21.22 4.70 -15.45
C ASN A 39 -19.77 5.11 -15.75
N GLN A 40 -19.04 4.39 -16.62
CA GLN A 40 -17.59 4.63 -16.82
C GLN A 40 -17.26 6.09 -17.15
N ARG A 41 -18.08 6.73 -17.99
CA ARG A 41 -17.91 8.12 -18.42
C ARG A 41 -18.35 9.14 -17.37
N THR A 42 -19.26 8.75 -16.47
CA THR A 42 -19.91 9.66 -15.52
C THR A 42 -19.48 9.45 -14.06
N LYS A 43 -18.75 8.38 -13.74
CA LYS A 43 -18.40 8.00 -12.37
C LYS A 43 -17.75 9.11 -11.57
N ASN A 44 -16.87 9.91 -12.18
CA ASN A 44 -16.17 10.99 -11.46
C ASN A 44 -17.11 12.13 -11.07
N PHE A 45 -18.23 12.32 -11.78
CA PHE A 45 -19.27 13.29 -11.40
C PHE A 45 -20.19 12.76 -10.30
N ASN A 46 -20.20 11.43 -10.10
CA ASN A 46 -21.08 10.71 -9.19
C ASN A 46 -20.31 10.03 -8.04
N GLY A 47 -19.25 10.68 -7.55
CA GLY A 47 -18.52 10.22 -6.36
C GLY A 47 -17.43 9.17 -6.60
N GLY A 48 -17.08 8.89 -7.87
CA GLY A 48 -15.90 8.10 -8.24
C GLY A 48 -16.07 6.59 -8.15
N MET A 49 -17.26 6.09 -7.83
CA MET A 49 -17.58 4.66 -7.83
C MET A 49 -17.96 4.20 -9.24
N PHE A 50 -17.22 3.24 -9.77
CA PHE A 50 -17.57 2.56 -11.01
C PHE A 50 -18.59 1.46 -10.73
N ILE A 51 -19.71 1.48 -11.47
CA ILE A 51 -20.81 0.53 -11.37
C ILE A 51 -21.05 -0.01 -12.78
N LYS A 52 -21.07 -1.34 -12.92
CA LYS A 52 -21.34 -2.05 -14.16
C LYS A 52 -22.31 -3.20 -13.90
N ILE A 53 -23.31 -3.33 -14.76
CA ILE A 53 -24.14 -4.53 -14.91
C ILE A 53 -23.81 -5.11 -16.28
N ASP A 54 -23.27 -6.33 -16.31
CA ASP A 54 -22.90 -7.02 -17.55
C ASP A 54 -24.10 -7.70 -18.22
N THR A 55 -23.90 -8.20 -19.43
CA THR A 55 -24.92 -8.91 -20.22
C THR A 55 -25.41 -10.20 -19.55
N ASP A 56 -24.59 -10.80 -18.68
CA ASP A 56 -24.92 -11.99 -17.88
C ASP A 56 -25.65 -11.66 -16.55
N LYS A 57 -26.14 -10.42 -16.40
CA LYS A 57 -26.79 -9.91 -15.18
C LYS A 57 -25.88 -9.94 -13.95
N SER A 58 -24.56 -9.89 -14.14
CA SER A 58 -23.61 -9.71 -13.05
C SER A 58 -23.37 -8.22 -12.75
N LEU A 59 -23.44 -7.87 -11.45
CA LEU A 59 -23.09 -6.56 -10.92
C LEU A 59 -21.63 -6.54 -10.52
N LYS A 60 -20.91 -5.50 -10.93
CA LYS A 60 -19.58 -5.17 -10.42
C LYS A 60 -19.55 -3.72 -9.97
N ILE A 61 -19.04 -3.51 -8.76
CA ILE A 61 -18.82 -2.18 -8.20
C ILE A 61 -17.41 -2.07 -7.70
N GLU A 62 -16.73 -0.99 -8.07
CA GLU A 62 -15.37 -0.71 -7.60
C GLU A 62 -15.08 0.77 -7.53
N GLY A 63 -14.27 1.16 -6.54
CA GLY A 63 -13.85 2.54 -6.38
C GLY A 63 -13.25 2.79 -5.01
N SER A 64 -12.92 4.05 -4.74
CA SER A 64 -12.42 4.48 -3.44
C SER A 64 -13.58 4.94 -2.57
N LEU A 65 -13.82 4.22 -1.47
CA LEU A 65 -14.76 4.61 -0.42
C LEU A 65 -14.34 5.95 0.19
N HIS A 66 -13.04 6.19 0.36
CA HIS A 66 -12.56 7.46 0.89
C HIS A 66 -12.94 8.63 -0.02
N LYS A 67 -12.69 8.52 -1.33
CA LYS A 67 -13.13 9.56 -2.30
C LYS A 67 -14.64 9.71 -2.32
N TYR A 68 -15.40 8.62 -2.23
CA TYR A 68 -16.86 8.66 -2.18
C TYR A 68 -17.35 9.39 -0.92
N ASN A 69 -16.78 9.11 0.25
CA ASN A 69 -17.07 9.82 1.50
C ASN A 69 -16.78 11.33 1.39
N THR A 70 -15.62 11.70 0.85
CA THR A 70 -15.27 13.11 0.61
C THR A 70 -16.27 13.76 -0.33
N TYR A 71 -16.65 13.09 -1.41
CA TYR A 71 -17.64 13.60 -2.35
C TYR A 71 -19.01 13.81 -1.71
N LEU A 72 -19.46 12.91 -0.83
CA LEU A 72 -20.72 13.10 -0.11
C LEU A 72 -20.70 14.35 0.77
N ARG A 73 -19.54 14.72 1.32
CA ARG A 73 -19.36 15.88 2.20
C ARG A 73 -19.18 17.21 1.45
N CYS A 74 -18.32 17.26 0.43
CA CYS A 74 -17.93 18.51 -0.22
C CYS A 74 -17.92 18.46 -1.76
N LYS A 75 -18.40 17.37 -2.38
CA LYS A 75 -18.43 17.16 -3.83
C LYS A 75 -17.06 17.09 -4.52
N GLU A 76 -15.99 16.88 -3.75
CA GLU A 76 -14.63 16.70 -4.27
C GLU A 76 -14.17 15.22 -4.21
N LEU A 77 -13.24 14.83 -5.07
CA LEU A 77 -12.72 13.45 -5.16
C LEU A 77 -11.29 13.32 -4.59
N ASN A 78 -11.17 13.59 -3.29
CA ASN A 78 -9.89 13.66 -2.58
C ASN A 78 -9.79 12.50 -1.58
N ASN A 79 -8.57 12.04 -1.31
CA ASN A 79 -8.30 11.00 -0.32
C ASN A 79 -6.96 11.17 0.41
N TYR A 80 -6.57 12.43 0.66
CA TYR A 80 -5.32 12.76 1.36
C TYR A 80 -5.50 12.93 2.87
N ASP A 81 -6.73 13.14 3.35
CA ASP A 81 -7.09 13.26 4.76
C ASP A 81 -7.16 11.89 5.46
N ARG A 82 -7.54 11.88 6.75
CA ARG A 82 -7.73 10.64 7.52
C ARG A 82 -9.05 9.96 7.13
N PHE A 83 -9.07 8.63 7.06
CA PHE A 83 -10.29 7.85 6.79
C PHE A 83 -10.35 6.58 7.64
N THR A 84 -11.35 6.47 8.51
CA THR A 84 -11.46 5.41 9.53
C THR A 84 -12.27 4.19 9.09
N MET A 85 -12.26 3.10 9.87
CA MET A 85 -13.06 1.90 9.59
C MET A 85 -14.55 2.21 9.76
N SER A 86 -14.91 2.93 10.83
CA SER A 86 -16.27 3.41 11.06
C SER A 86 -16.76 4.28 9.89
N GLN A 87 -15.95 5.23 9.43
CA GLN A 87 -16.28 6.03 8.26
C GLN A 87 -16.45 5.17 6.99
N ALA A 88 -15.62 4.14 6.79
CA ALA A 88 -15.78 3.20 5.69
C ALA A 88 -17.10 2.41 5.76
N LYS A 89 -17.49 1.95 6.95
CA LYS A 89 -18.77 1.27 7.21
C LYS A 89 -19.96 2.16 6.88
N GLU A 90 -19.99 3.38 7.43
CA GLU A 90 -21.03 4.36 7.13
C GLU A 90 -21.10 4.69 5.63
N THR A 91 -19.95 4.81 4.99
CA THR A 91 -19.84 5.13 3.56
C THR A 91 -20.43 4.03 2.71
N VAL A 92 -20.22 2.75 3.06
CA VAL A 92 -20.83 1.63 2.33
C VAL A 92 -22.34 1.56 2.54
N ILE A 93 -22.85 1.86 3.74
CA ILE A 93 -24.29 1.96 3.98
C ILE A 93 -24.90 3.06 3.09
N LYS A 94 -24.27 4.25 3.05
CA LYS A 94 -24.69 5.35 2.17
C LYS A 94 -24.62 4.94 0.70
N LEU A 95 -23.59 4.21 0.28
CA LEU A 95 -23.46 3.71 -1.09
C LEU A 95 -24.61 2.77 -1.45
N ILE A 96 -24.93 1.80 -0.59
CA ILE A 96 -26.04 0.85 -0.79
C ILE A 96 -27.36 1.62 -0.97
N ASN A 97 -27.65 2.56 -0.07
CA ASN A 97 -28.87 3.36 -0.12
C ASN A 97 -28.95 4.22 -1.40
N ASN A 98 -27.86 4.89 -1.76
CA ASN A 98 -27.82 5.80 -2.91
C ASN A 98 -27.86 5.08 -4.27
N THR A 99 -27.45 3.82 -4.31
CA THR A 99 -27.42 3.02 -5.55
C THR A 99 -28.60 2.06 -5.65
N GLY A 100 -29.33 1.84 -4.56
CA GLY A 100 -30.51 0.98 -4.49
C GLY A 100 -30.21 -0.51 -4.54
N ILE A 101 -28.95 -0.90 -4.42
CA ILE A 101 -28.49 -2.28 -4.50
C ILE A 101 -28.97 -3.05 -3.27
N ASP A 102 -29.46 -4.27 -3.48
CA ASP A 102 -29.67 -5.20 -2.37
C ASP A 102 -28.33 -5.81 -1.92
N PRO A 103 -27.89 -5.57 -0.67
CA PRO A 103 -26.62 -6.07 -0.16
C PRO A 103 -26.58 -7.59 0.06
N SER A 104 -27.71 -8.29 -0.04
CA SER A 104 -27.74 -9.75 0.07
C SER A 104 -26.86 -10.39 -1.02
N ASN A 105 -26.11 -11.43 -0.63
CA ASN A 105 -25.28 -12.23 -1.54
C ASN A 105 -24.22 -11.44 -2.34
N ILE A 106 -23.85 -10.23 -1.91
CA ILE A 106 -22.75 -9.48 -2.49
C ILE A 106 -21.42 -9.98 -1.94
N MET A 107 -20.49 -10.33 -2.83
CA MET A 107 -19.17 -10.82 -2.47
C MET A 107 -18.12 -9.71 -2.56
N VAL A 108 -17.31 -9.53 -1.51
CA VAL A 108 -16.11 -8.69 -1.56
C VAL A 108 -14.97 -9.49 -2.20
N ASN A 109 -14.41 -8.97 -3.28
CA ASN A 109 -13.39 -9.67 -4.08
C ASN A 109 -11.99 -9.05 -3.94
N TYR A 110 -11.95 -7.79 -3.55
CA TYR A 110 -10.73 -7.00 -3.45
C TYR A 110 -10.95 -5.84 -2.48
N TYR A 111 -9.94 -5.52 -1.67
CA TYR A 111 -9.91 -4.30 -0.90
C TYR A 111 -8.48 -3.82 -0.66
N GLU A 112 -8.33 -2.53 -0.39
CA GLU A 112 -7.08 -1.91 0.03
C GLU A 112 -7.28 -1.28 1.40
N VAL A 113 -6.39 -1.57 2.33
CA VAL A 113 -6.31 -0.89 3.62
C VAL A 113 -5.12 0.05 3.56
N GLY A 114 -5.28 1.33 3.83
CA GLY A 114 -4.14 2.24 3.86
C GLY A 114 -4.35 3.45 4.74
N ILE A 115 -3.26 4.08 5.14
CA ILE A 115 -3.27 5.32 5.94
C ILE A 115 -2.35 6.37 5.31
N ASN A 116 -2.71 7.63 5.51
CA ASN A 116 -1.89 8.78 5.15
C ASN A 116 -1.11 9.23 6.38
N LEU A 117 0.19 9.44 6.21
CA LEU A 117 1.12 9.84 7.25
C LEU A 117 1.70 11.20 6.86
N ILE A 118 1.31 12.24 7.60
CA ILE A 118 1.91 13.57 7.44
C ILE A 118 3.30 13.54 8.05
N THR A 119 4.29 13.94 7.27
CA THR A 119 5.71 13.82 7.64
C THR A 119 6.46 15.12 7.44
N GLU A 120 7.52 15.32 8.21
CA GLU A 120 8.53 16.35 7.95
C GLU A 120 9.66 15.82 7.06
N ILE A 121 9.84 14.50 7.04
CA ILE A 121 10.82 13.77 6.25
C ILE A 121 10.48 13.94 4.77
N GLU A 122 11.49 14.20 3.95
CA GLU A 122 11.32 14.13 2.50
C GLU A 122 10.89 12.71 2.09
N PRO A 123 9.73 12.54 1.41
CA PRO A 123 9.21 11.22 1.06
C PRO A 123 10.23 10.33 0.35
N LYS A 124 11.01 10.93 -0.57
CA LYS A 124 12.05 10.22 -1.31
C LYS A 124 13.14 9.64 -0.40
N GLU A 125 13.55 10.35 0.64
CA GLU A 125 14.57 9.86 1.57
C GLU A 125 14.03 8.73 2.45
N LEU A 126 12.75 8.81 2.83
CA LEU A 126 12.10 7.71 3.52
C LEU A 126 12.02 6.46 2.65
N LEU A 127 11.59 6.59 1.40
CA LEU A 127 11.49 5.46 0.47
C LEU A 127 12.85 4.77 0.27
N LYS A 128 13.93 5.54 0.09
CA LYS A 128 15.28 4.98 -0.01
C LYS A 128 15.74 4.21 1.24
N SER A 129 15.21 4.56 2.41
CA SER A 129 15.63 3.99 3.69
C SER A 129 14.94 2.66 4.03
N VAL A 130 13.82 2.35 3.37
CA VAL A 130 13.04 1.11 3.57
C VAL A 130 13.52 0.05 2.59
N TYR A 131 13.56 -1.22 3.01
CA TYR A 131 13.96 -2.32 2.12
C TYR A 131 13.04 -3.54 2.14
N SER A 132 12.37 -3.83 3.25
CA SER A 132 11.45 -4.97 3.34
C SER A 132 10.37 -4.76 4.41
N ILE A 133 9.41 -5.68 4.47
CA ILE A 133 8.39 -5.76 5.52
C ILE A 133 8.18 -7.22 5.93
N GLY A 134 8.05 -7.47 7.23
CA GLY A 134 7.84 -8.81 7.80
C GLY A 134 8.98 -9.26 8.71
N ASP A 135 8.81 -10.43 9.30
CA ASP A 135 9.81 -11.06 10.16
C ASP A 135 11.03 -11.52 9.33
N LEU A 136 12.21 -11.61 9.95
CA LEU A 136 13.49 -11.92 9.28
C LEU A 136 13.44 -13.20 8.40
N ASP A 137 12.65 -14.20 8.79
CA ASP A 137 12.50 -15.48 8.08
C ASP A 137 11.46 -15.43 6.93
N LYS A 138 10.63 -14.38 6.89
CA LYS A 138 9.50 -14.22 5.95
C LYS A 138 9.39 -12.79 5.40
N GLU A 139 10.54 -12.13 5.25
CA GLU A 139 10.58 -10.76 4.74
C GLU A 139 10.05 -10.68 3.30
N LYS A 140 9.27 -9.65 3.03
CA LYS A 140 8.88 -9.25 1.67
C LYS A 140 9.68 -8.03 1.27
N VAL A 141 10.59 -8.21 0.32
CA VAL A 141 11.42 -7.11 -0.20
C VAL A 141 10.56 -6.11 -0.96
N PHE A 142 10.85 -4.83 -0.78
CA PHE A 142 10.27 -3.74 -1.56
C PHE A 142 11.09 -3.48 -2.82
N TYR A 143 10.39 -3.27 -3.92
CA TYR A 143 10.94 -2.88 -5.22
C TYR A 143 10.37 -1.54 -5.63
N ILE A 144 11.12 -0.78 -6.42
CA ILE A 144 10.59 0.42 -7.08
C ILE A 144 9.48 -0.02 -8.04
N ASP A 145 8.30 0.60 -7.93
CA ASP A 145 7.22 0.33 -8.87
C ASP A 145 7.55 0.98 -10.23
N HIS A 146 7.86 0.14 -11.21
CA HIS A 146 8.24 0.55 -12.58
C HIS A 146 7.21 1.45 -13.28
N LYS A 147 5.96 1.47 -12.79
CA LYS A 147 4.90 2.33 -13.34
C LYS A 147 5.03 3.79 -12.93
N PHE A 148 5.83 4.09 -11.92
CA PHE A 148 5.97 5.42 -11.35
C PHE A 148 7.38 5.96 -11.56
N LYS A 149 7.47 7.21 -12.04
CA LYS A 149 8.75 7.88 -12.26
C LYS A 149 9.39 8.27 -10.93
N ASN A 150 10.68 8.62 -10.97
CA ASN A 150 11.41 9.22 -9.85
C ASN A 150 11.48 8.38 -8.56
N GLN A 151 11.16 7.08 -8.64
CA GLN A 151 11.16 6.18 -7.48
C GLN A 151 10.19 6.66 -6.39
N SER A 152 9.06 7.26 -6.78
CA SER A 152 8.07 7.83 -5.86
C SER A 152 7.17 6.79 -5.18
N GLN A 153 7.30 5.51 -5.58
CA GLN A 153 6.54 4.40 -5.02
C GLN A 153 7.39 3.13 -4.94
N MET A 154 7.24 2.43 -3.81
CA MET A 154 7.76 1.09 -3.61
C MET A 154 6.61 0.11 -3.36
N ILE A 155 6.79 -1.11 -3.85
CA ILE A 155 5.81 -2.20 -3.77
C ILE A 155 6.52 -3.52 -3.48
N THR A 156 5.94 -4.37 -2.65
CA THR A 156 6.41 -5.76 -2.54
C THR A 156 6.11 -6.53 -3.83
N GLU A 157 6.62 -7.75 -3.96
CA GLU A 157 6.32 -8.56 -5.14
C GLU A 157 4.81 -8.62 -5.45
N SER A 158 4.48 -8.33 -6.72
CA SER A 158 3.11 -8.24 -7.21
C SER A 158 2.96 -9.06 -8.49
N HIS A 159 2.48 -10.29 -8.31
CA HIS A 159 2.07 -11.20 -9.37
C HIS A 159 0.57 -11.50 -9.23
N LYS A 160 -0.02 -12.16 -10.24
CA LYS A 160 -1.42 -12.64 -10.18
C LYS A 160 -1.66 -13.60 -9.01
N ASP A 161 -0.59 -14.30 -8.59
CA ASP A 161 -0.62 -15.34 -7.57
C ASP A 161 -0.36 -14.83 -6.14
N PHE A 162 0.00 -13.56 -5.96
CA PHE A 162 0.08 -12.96 -4.62
C PHE A 162 -1.26 -12.38 -4.21
N ARG A 163 -1.78 -12.84 -3.07
CA ARG A 163 -3.04 -12.33 -2.49
C ARG A 163 -2.84 -11.03 -1.70
N ILE A 164 -1.65 -10.81 -1.15
CA ILE A 164 -1.35 -9.65 -0.30
C ILE A 164 -0.12 -8.95 -0.84
N VAL A 165 -0.25 -7.64 -1.08
CA VAL A 165 0.83 -6.78 -1.57
C VAL A 165 0.90 -5.53 -0.69
N SER A 166 2.09 -5.17 -0.23
CA SER A 166 2.31 -3.93 0.53
C SER A 166 2.88 -2.84 -0.38
N LYS A 167 2.49 -1.60 -0.14
CA LYS A 167 2.94 -0.42 -0.88
C LYS A 167 3.26 0.74 0.05
N ILE A 168 4.28 1.50 -0.30
CA ILE A 168 4.60 2.78 0.33
C ILE A 168 4.96 3.80 -0.76
N TYR A 169 4.41 5.01 -0.69
CA TYR A 169 4.63 6.01 -1.74
C TYR A 169 4.45 7.46 -1.27
N ASP A 170 5.01 8.37 -2.06
CA ASP A 170 4.78 9.81 -1.95
C ASP A 170 3.39 10.15 -2.50
N LYS A 171 2.46 10.45 -1.59
CA LYS A 171 1.07 10.75 -1.93
C LYS A 171 0.94 12.10 -2.64
N ILE A 172 1.80 13.07 -2.34
CA ILE A 172 1.79 14.38 -2.98
C ILE A 172 2.25 14.25 -4.43
N HIS A 173 3.26 13.43 -4.68
CA HIS A 173 3.69 13.10 -6.03
C HIS A 173 2.58 12.40 -6.83
N GLU A 174 1.93 11.39 -6.25
CA GLU A 174 0.80 10.68 -6.88
C GLU A 174 -0.34 11.64 -7.26
N MET A 175 -0.67 12.60 -6.39
CA MET A 175 -1.70 13.60 -6.68
C MET A 175 -1.33 14.49 -7.86
N ARG A 176 -0.07 14.95 -7.92
CA ARG A 176 0.44 15.79 -9.02
C ARG A 176 0.44 15.03 -10.34
N ASP A 177 0.90 13.78 -10.35
CA ASP A 177 0.88 12.91 -11.53
C ASP A 177 -0.55 12.69 -12.05
N ASN A 178 -1.53 12.64 -11.14
CA ASN A 178 -2.95 12.54 -11.46
C ASN A 178 -3.64 13.89 -11.69
N ARG A 179 -2.87 14.98 -11.90
CA ARG A 179 -3.36 16.35 -12.17
C ARG A 179 -4.33 16.88 -11.11
N LYS A 180 -4.11 16.52 -9.85
CA LYS A 180 -4.86 17.03 -8.70
C LYS A 180 -4.08 18.08 -7.96
N THR A 181 -4.78 19.02 -7.35
CA THR A 181 -4.19 20.02 -6.46
C THR A 181 -3.80 19.37 -5.13
N PRO A 182 -2.51 19.28 -4.79
CA PRO A 182 -2.09 18.80 -3.48
C PRO A 182 -2.39 19.85 -2.40
N PRO A 183 -2.60 19.43 -1.14
CA PRO A 183 -2.66 20.38 -0.03
C PRO A 183 -1.33 21.16 0.09
N PRO A 184 -1.38 22.47 0.36
CA PRO A 184 -0.17 23.29 0.44
C PRO A 184 0.67 22.90 1.66
N ASN A 185 1.99 22.94 1.50
CA ASN A 185 2.97 22.75 2.58
C ASN A 185 2.90 21.41 3.35
N LEU A 186 2.20 20.41 2.82
CA LEU A 186 2.18 19.07 3.39
C LEU A 186 3.09 18.12 2.60
N LYS A 187 3.79 17.26 3.32
CA LYS A 187 4.41 16.04 2.79
C LYS A 187 3.64 14.85 3.36
N ILE A 188 3.23 13.95 2.48
CA ILE A 188 2.39 12.82 2.87
C ILE A 188 3.00 11.54 2.32
N ILE A 189 3.38 10.64 3.21
CA ILE A 189 3.66 9.25 2.88
C ILE A 189 2.38 8.45 3.02
N ARG A 190 2.07 7.61 2.05
CA ARG A 190 0.96 6.68 2.15
C ARG A 190 1.47 5.25 2.20
N ILE A 191 0.95 4.50 3.16
CA ILE A 191 1.16 3.06 3.26
C ILE A 191 -0.14 2.31 3.01
N GLU A 192 -0.07 1.22 2.24
CA GLU A 192 -1.23 0.43 1.83
C GLU A 192 -0.94 -1.07 1.83
N THR A 193 -1.91 -1.85 2.25
CA THR A 193 -1.97 -3.30 2.06
C THR A 193 -3.13 -3.64 1.13
N ILE A 194 -2.79 -4.24 -0.01
CA ILE A 194 -3.74 -4.68 -1.03
C ILE A 194 -4.09 -6.14 -0.80
N HIS A 195 -5.38 -6.44 -0.74
CA HIS A 195 -5.92 -7.78 -0.65
C HIS A 195 -6.62 -8.15 -1.96
N LYS A 196 -6.03 -9.09 -2.70
CA LYS A 196 -6.53 -9.67 -3.95
C LYS A 196 -7.09 -11.06 -3.70
N ARG A 197 -8.12 -11.47 -4.49
CA ARG A 197 -8.74 -12.80 -4.40
C ARG A 197 -9.14 -13.10 -2.96
N VAL A 198 -9.88 -12.16 -2.39
CA VAL A 198 -10.39 -12.25 -1.02
C VAL A 198 -11.22 -13.53 -0.91
N GLU A 199 -11.05 -14.25 0.19
CA GLU A 199 -11.87 -15.42 0.48
C GLU A 199 -13.35 -15.04 0.46
N LYS A 200 -14.22 -15.99 0.13
CA LYS A 200 -15.67 -15.77 -0.01
C LYS A 200 -16.23 -15.08 1.23
N THR A 201 -16.34 -13.76 1.18
CA THR A 201 -16.80 -12.90 2.27
C THR A 201 -17.94 -12.05 1.74
N LEU A 202 -19.11 -12.14 2.39
CA LEU A 202 -20.26 -11.31 2.07
C LEU A 202 -19.99 -9.86 2.49
N LEU A 203 -20.57 -8.91 1.75
CA LEU A 203 -20.40 -7.48 2.02
C LEU A 203 -20.82 -7.11 3.44
N LEU A 204 -21.97 -7.60 3.89
CA LEU A 204 -22.48 -7.33 5.24
C LEU A 204 -21.56 -7.90 6.33
N ASP A 205 -21.04 -9.12 6.13
CA ASP A 205 -20.08 -9.73 7.07
C ASP A 205 -18.73 -9.02 7.06
N PHE A 206 -18.29 -8.51 5.91
CA PHE A 206 -17.05 -7.76 5.78
C PHE A 206 -17.06 -6.50 6.63
N PHE A 207 -18.20 -5.82 6.70
CA PHE A 207 -18.38 -4.55 7.43
C PHE A 207 -18.93 -4.71 8.86
N LYS A 208 -18.95 -5.93 9.41
CA LYS A 208 -19.16 -6.14 10.85
C LYS A 208 -17.98 -5.57 11.64
N ASP A 209 -18.24 -5.00 12.80
CA ASP A 209 -17.24 -4.29 13.60
C ASP A 209 -16.07 -5.20 14.00
N GLU A 210 -16.36 -6.44 14.40
CA GLU A 210 -15.35 -7.45 14.71
C GLU A 210 -14.39 -7.72 13.52
N LYS A 211 -14.93 -7.77 12.31
CA LYS A 211 -14.15 -8.02 11.10
C LYS A 211 -13.30 -6.82 10.73
N LEU A 212 -13.87 -5.62 10.80
CA LEU A 212 -13.15 -4.36 10.55
C LEU A 212 -12.02 -4.15 11.57
N TYR A 213 -12.28 -4.41 12.86
CA TYR A 213 -11.28 -4.38 13.91
C TYR A 213 -10.15 -5.37 13.65
N LYS A 214 -10.47 -6.61 13.28
CA LYS A 214 -9.46 -7.62 12.91
C LYS A 214 -8.61 -7.18 11.72
N ILE A 215 -9.23 -6.62 10.67
CA ILE A 215 -8.52 -6.10 9.48
C ILE A 215 -7.56 -4.97 9.89
N GLN A 216 -8.03 -4.02 10.70
CA GLN A 216 -7.22 -2.92 11.18
C GLN A 216 -6.02 -3.40 12.01
N ARG A 217 -6.25 -4.32 12.95
CA ARG A 217 -5.19 -4.88 13.78
C ARG A 217 -4.12 -5.56 12.91
N ILE A 218 -4.54 -6.43 11.99
CA ILE A 218 -3.62 -7.11 11.05
C ILE A 218 -2.85 -6.10 10.19
N PHE A 219 -3.49 -5.00 9.76
CA PHE A 219 -2.80 -3.95 9.03
C PHE A 219 -1.65 -3.37 9.86
N PHE A 220 -1.92 -2.94 11.09
CA PHE A 220 -0.87 -2.38 11.96
C PHE A 220 0.18 -3.42 12.37
N ASP A 221 -0.21 -4.63 12.75
CA ASP A 221 0.72 -5.72 13.11
C ASP A 221 1.73 -6.01 11.99
N ASN A 222 1.32 -5.86 10.73
CA ASN A 222 2.22 -6.01 9.59
C ASN A 222 3.12 -4.78 9.40
N TRP A 223 2.57 -3.56 9.49
CA TRP A 223 3.32 -2.32 9.30
C TRP A 223 4.26 -1.99 10.44
N ASP A 224 4.04 -2.55 11.63
CA ASP A 224 4.99 -2.54 12.75
C ASP A 224 6.30 -3.27 12.40
N LYS A 225 6.27 -4.17 11.41
CA LYS A 225 7.41 -4.96 10.92
C LYS A 225 8.05 -4.37 9.66
N LEU A 226 7.98 -3.04 9.51
CA LEU A 226 8.64 -2.35 8.40
C LEU A 226 10.16 -2.27 8.68
N ASN A 227 10.96 -2.80 7.77
CA ASN A 227 12.39 -2.91 7.96
C ASN A 227 13.15 -1.79 7.21
N PHE A 228 14.04 -1.13 7.94
CA PHE A 228 14.89 -0.05 7.44
C PHE A 228 16.34 -0.53 7.23
N PHE A 229 17.06 0.13 6.32
CA PHE A 229 18.52 -0.02 6.27
C PHE A 229 19.11 0.45 7.60
N VAL A 230 20.02 -0.38 8.13
CA VAL A 230 20.68 -0.13 9.41
C VAL A 230 21.80 0.87 9.18
N GLU A 231 21.93 1.86 10.07
CA GLU A 231 23.10 2.73 10.09
C GLU A 231 24.16 2.13 10.98
N ILE A 232 25.42 2.39 10.65
CA ILE A 232 26.56 1.82 11.37
C ILE A 232 27.47 2.95 11.85
N VAL A 233 27.71 2.96 13.15
CA VAL A 233 28.80 3.74 13.74
C VAL A 233 30.07 2.93 13.59
N ALA A 234 30.99 3.44 12.77
CA ALA A 234 32.26 2.81 12.48
C ALA A 234 33.42 3.48 13.25
N PRO A 235 34.56 2.79 13.43
CA PRO A 235 35.76 3.39 14.00
C PRO A 235 36.26 4.59 13.18
N LYS A 236 36.98 5.51 13.84
CA LYS A 236 37.62 6.65 13.17
C LYS A 236 38.51 6.15 12.02
N ASN A 237 38.51 6.87 10.90
CA ASN A 237 39.27 6.57 9.68
C ASN A 237 38.82 5.30 8.91
N THR A 238 37.63 4.77 9.19
CA THR A 238 37.06 3.70 8.36
C THR A 238 36.60 4.24 7.00
N SER A 239 36.96 3.58 5.91
CA SER A 239 36.55 3.98 4.57
C SER A 239 35.04 3.77 4.35
N VAL A 240 34.41 4.67 3.58
CA VAL A 240 32.98 4.58 3.22
C VAL A 240 32.61 3.21 2.64
N SER A 241 33.46 2.65 1.78
CA SER A 241 33.27 1.32 1.19
C SER A 241 33.17 0.20 2.23
N LYS A 242 33.93 0.27 3.33
CA LYS A 242 33.86 -0.70 4.43
C LYS A 242 32.61 -0.49 5.27
N ILE A 243 32.21 0.76 5.49
CA ILE A 243 30.98 1.09 6.22
C ILE A 243 29.77 0.52 5.46
N GLU A 244 29.67 0.77 4.16
CA GLU A 244 28.58 0.25 3.32
C GLU A 244 28.59 -1.27 3.24
N LEU A 245 29.78 -1.89 3.09
CA LEU A 245 29.90 -3.35 3.11
C LEU A 245 29.49 -3.95 4.48
N SER A 246 29.78 -3.26 5.58
CA SER A 246 29.35 -3.68 6.91
C SER A 246 27.82 -3.70 7.03
N LYS A 247 27.12 -2.72 6.44
CA LYS A 247 25.64 -2.67 6.43
C LYS A 247 25.05 -3.92 5.79
N ILE A 248 25.69 -4.43 4.73
CA ILE A 248 25.30 -5.66 4.04
C ILE A 248 25.61 -6.89 4.91
N LEU A 249 26.81 -6.98 5.49
CA LEU A 249 27.27 -8.12 6.28
C LEU A 249 26.54 -8.28 7.62
N TYR A 250 25.90 -7.23 8.14
CA TYR A 250 25.00 -7.33 9.29
C TYR A 250 23.67 -8.04 8.98
N LYS A 251 23.31 -8.18 7.69
CA LYS A 251 22.02 -8.75 7.25
C LYS A 251 22.15 -10.04 6.46
N ARG A 252 23.31 -10.29 5.84
CA ARG A 252 23.52 -11.38 4.89
C ARG A 252 24.68 -12.27 5.30
N ASN A 253 24.64 -13.52 4.86
CA ASN A 253 25.70 -14.48 5.09
C ASN A 253 26.98 -14.06 4.38
N ARG A 254 28.12 -14.16 5.07
CA ARG A 254 29.46 -13.83 4.52
C ARG A 254 29.76 -14.56 3.21
N SER A 255 29.35 -15.82 3.11
CA SER A 255 29.55 -16.67 1.93
C SER A 255 28.85 -16.14 0.68
N GLU A 256 27.61 -15.65 0.83
CA GLU A 256 26.85 -15.06 -0.27
C GLU A 256 27.48 -13.77 -0.76
N VAL A 257 27.87 -12.88 0.16
CA VAL A 257 28.50 -11.60 -0.17
C VAL A 257 29.86 -11.82 -0.84
N LEU A 258 30.66 -12.80 -0.38
CA LEU A 258 31.91 -13.18 -1.03
C LEU A 258 31.70 -13.69 -2.46
N LYS A 259 30.63 -14.44 -2.71
CA LYS A 259 30.29 -14.94 -4.04
C LYS A 259 30.01 -13.78 -5.00
N GLU A 260 29.21 -12.80 -4.58
CA GLU A 260 28.88 -11.62 -5.40
C GLU A 260 30.12 -10.79 -5.74
N ILE A 261 30.99 -10.52 -4.77
CA ILE A 261 32.22 -9.76 -5.02
C ILE A 261 33.16 -10.54 -5.96
N ARG A 262 33.22 -11.86 -5.85
CA ARG A 262 33.97 -12.71 -6.78
C ARG A 262 33.41 -12.64 -8.20
N GLU A 263 32.08 -12.61 -8.36
CA GLU A 263 31.42 -12.46 -9.66
C GLU A 263 31.69 -11.09 -10.29
N GLN A 264 31.60 -10.00 -9.51
CA GLN A 264 31.96 -8.65 -9.96
C GLN A 264 33.41 -8.57 -10.46
N TYR A 265 34.34 -9.17 -9.71
CA TYR A 265 35.74 -9.25 -10.13
C TYR A 265 35.92 -10.05 -11.44
N LYS A 266 35.28 -11.23 -11.56
CA LYS A 266 35.30 -12.03 -12.79
C LYS A 266 34.73 -11.26 -14.00
N ASN A 267 33.70 -10.47 -13.77
CA ASN A 267 33.06 -9.64 -14.79
C ASN A 267 33.82 -8.33 -15.06
N LYS A 268 35.03 -8.15 -14.50
CA LYS A 268 35.90 -6.96 -14.66
C LYS A 268 35.24 -5.64 -14.24
N THR A 269 34.19 -5.69 -13.41
CA THR A 269 33.56 -4.47 -12.87
C THR A 269 34.30 -3.91 -11.65
N MET A 270 35.36 -4.60 -11.21
CA MET A 270 36.17 -4.26 -10.03
C MET A 270 37.65 -4.54 -10.27
N SER A 271 38.53 -3.68 -9.75
CA SER A 271 39.98 -3.89 -9.84
C SER A 271 40.47 -4.98 -8.87
N VAL A 272 41.60 -5.60 -9.20
CA VAL A 272 42.26 -6.63 -8.38
C VAL A 272 42.50 -6.14 -6.94
N LYS A 273 42.98 -4.91 -6.78
CA LYS A 273 43.27 -4.30 -5.47
C LYS A 273 42.00 -4.15 -4.62
N VAL A 274 40.91 -3.68 -5.22
CA VAL A 274 39.62 -3.51 -4.53
C VAL A 274 39.07 -4.89 -4.14
N TYR A 275 39.10 -5.87 -5.04
CA TYR A 275 38.66 -7.23 -4.78
C TYR A 275 39.35 -7.84 -3.56
N TYR A 276 40.69 -7.85 -3.51
CA TYR A 276 41.42 -8.42 -2.37
C TYR A 276 41.20 -7.64 -1.07
N THR A 277 41.01 -6.32 -1.15
CA THR A 277 40.70 -5.49 0.03
C THR A 277 39.35 -5.86 0.63
N LEU A 278 38.30 -5.95 -0.19
CA LEU A 278 36.95 -6.30 0.27
C LEU A 278 36.89 -7.76 0.71
N LYS A 279 37.51 -8.67 -0.02
CA LYS A 279 37.62 -10.10 0.34
C LYS A 279 38.21 -10.28 1.74
N ARG A 280 39.37 -9.68 2.02
CA ARG A 280 40.01 -9.75 3.35
C ARG A 280 39.11 -9.20 4.45
N PHE A 281 38.42 -8.09 4.18
CA PHE A 281 37.49 -7.50 5.14
C PHE A 281 36.31 -8.43 5.45
N ILE A 282 35.72 -9.09 4.45
CA ILE A 282 34.61 -10.03 4.66
C ILE A 282 35.07 -11.31 5.36
N GLU A 283 36.24 -11.83 4.98
CA GLU A 283 36.83 -13.01 5.63
C GLU A 283 37.09 -12.75 7.13
N ASN A 284 37.56 -11.54 7.48
CA ASN A 284 37.80 -11.12 8.85
C ASN A 284 36.58 -10.54 9.58
N TRP A 285 35.37 -10.61 8.98
CA TRP A 285 34.21 -9.85 9.45
C TRP A 285 33.85 -10.10 10.91
N GLU A 286 33.94 -11.32 11.43
CA GLU A 286 33.56 -11.61 12.84
C GLU A 286 34.42 -10.83 13.84
N ASN A 287 35.69 -10.58 13.52
CA ASN A 287 36.57 -9.77 14.36
C ASN A 287 36.33 -8.28 14.14
N GLU A 288 36.21 -7.86 12.87
CA GLU A 288 35.95 -6.46 12.51
C GLU A 288 34.64 -5.97 13.13
N LYS A 289 33.59 -6.79 13.07
CA LYS A 289 32.22 -6.51 13.53
C LYS A 289 32.16 -5.97 14.96
N LEU A 290 33.06 -6.42 15.84
CA LEU A 290 33.14 -5.97 17.24
C LEU A 290 33.38 -4.46 17.37
N SER A 291 34.02 -3.85 16.37
CA SER A 291 34.33 -2.42 16.33
C SER A 291 33.24 -1.56 15.66
N PHE A 292 32.26 -2.19 15.02
CA PHE A 292 31.14 -1.51 14.36
C PHE A 292 29.88 -1.65 15.20
N LYS A 293 29.16 -0.55 15.44
CA LYS A 293 27.91 -0.58 16.20
C LYS A 293 26.71 -0.31 15.28
N PRO A 294 25.78 -1.27 15.11
CA PRO A 294 24.53 -1.02 14.39
C PRO A 294 23.65 -0.06 15.20
N THR A 295 23.02 0.88 14.52
CA THR A 295 22.19 1.93 15.12
C THR A 295 20.94 2.18 14.26
N LYS A 296 19.89 2.70 14.90
CA LYS A 296 18.70 3.19 14.18
C LYS A 296 19.09 4.45 13.41
N SER A 297 18.67 4.55 12.15
CA SER A 297 18.80 5.80 11.38
C SER A 297 17.89 6.89 11.96
N LEU A 298 18.25 8.16 11.76
CA LEU A 298 17.37 9.29 12.13
C LEU A 298 16.00 9.17 11.45
N ILE A 299 15.98 8.76 10.18
CA ILE A 299 14.76 8.53 9.40
C ILE A 299 13.88 7.48 10.07
N PHE A 300 14.46 6.38 10.55
CA PHE A 300 13.70 5.34 11.24
C PHE A 300 13.09 5.85 12.55
N SER A 301 13.84 6.62 13.35
CA SER A 301 13.31 7.23 14.57
C SER A 301 12.18 8.22 14.29
N GLN A 302 12.29 9.03 13.24
CA GLN A 302 11.24 9.96 12.84
C GLN A 302 10.00 9.21 12.32
N TRP A 303 10.20 8.14 11.54
CA TRP A 303 9.14 7.25 11.10
C TRP A 303 8.38 6.65 12.29
N GLU A 304 9.10 6.03 13.23
CA GLU A 304 8.53 5.36 14.40
C GLU A 304 7.62 6.32 15.19
N LYS A 305 8.09 7.55 15.45
CA LYS A 305 7.30 8.58 16.12
C LYS A 305 6.02 8.93 15.35
N MET A 306 6.14 9.23 14.06
CA MET A 306 5.02 9.64 13.21
C MET A 306 3.99 8.51 13.06
N TYR A 307 4.44 7.31 12.73
CA TYR A 307 3.60 6.14 12.52
C TYR A 307 2.86 5.74 13.80
N ASN A 308 3.54 5.69 14.94
CA ASN A 308 2.90 5.33 16.22
C ASN A 308 1.86 6.37 16.65
N THR A 309 2.15 7.66 16.45
CA THR A 309 1.18 8.74 16.71
C THR A 309 -0.08 8.56 15.87
N GLU A 310 0.06 8.27 14.58
CA GLU A 310 -1.09 8.09 13.70
C GLU A 310 -1.85 6.80 13.99
N LYS A 311 -1.14 5.70 14.27
CA LYS A 311 -1.72 4.42 14.72
C LYS A 311 -2.58 4.59 15.97
N GLN A 312 -2.08 5.32 16.98
CA GLN A 312 -2.82 5.59 18.21
C GLN A 312 -4.15 6.31 17.93
N ARG A 313 -4.13 7.35 17.08
CA ARG A 313 -5.35 8.07 16.70
C ARG A 313 -6.40 7.17 16.06
N TYR A 314 -5.99 6.23 15.21
CA TYR A 314 -6.92 5.25 14.64
C TYR A 314 -7.47 4.28 15.68
N THR A 315 -6.67 3.87 16.67
CA THR A 315 -7.15 2.99 17.74
C THR A 315 -8.11 3.70 18.71
N GLU A 316 -7.80 4.94 19.12
CA GLU A 316 -8.64 5.72 20.04
C GLU A 316 -10.03 6.01 19.48
N ILE A 317 -10.12 6.38 18.20
CA ILE A 317 -11.41 6.68 17.55
C ILE A 317 -12.36 5.47 17.60
N ASN A 318 -11.84 4.25 17.55
CA ASN A 318 -12.66 3.03 17.60
C ASN A 318 -13.12 2.66 19.03
N LEU A 319 -12.53 3.25 20.08
CA LEU A 319 -12.99 3.04 21.47
C LEU A 319 -14.12 4.00 21.86
N THR A 320 -14.27 5.10 21.10
CA THR A 320 -15.25 6.17 21.34
C THR A 320 -16.49 6.10 20.45
N SER A 321 -16.50 5.18 19.48
CA SER A 321 -17.58 4.96 18.51
C SER A 321 -18.14 3.56 18.65
#